data_AF-A0A1D1UXZ5-F1
#
_entry.id   AF-A0A1D1UXZ5-F1
#
_cell.length_a   1.000
_cell.length_b   1.000
_cell.length_c   1.000
_cell.angle_alpha   90.00
_cell.angle_beta   90.00
_cell.angle_gamma   90.00
#
_symmetry.space_group_name_H-M   'P 1'
#
loop_
_entity.id
_entity.type
_entity.pdbx_description
1 polymer ?
#
loop_
_entity_poly.entity_id
_entity_poly.type
_entity_poly.pdbx_seq_one_letter_code
_entity_poly.pdbx_strand_id
1 'polypeptide(L)'
;MGGKPVSAVGTWLTGVGLVLFSVVVASGMGIYQEVLFKTFGQQAIDEGIFYSHALPLPGFLFLANDLRHHMKIYSSSDPVKINLEFVDDTIPVMWLLLMANVVTMYGCTSSVFSLIAASSSLTVTLVVTLRKFVSLLLSVFLFQNTFTFFHWVGTILVFGGTVMYTEMRLPKAKIKEKEA
;
A
#
# COMPACT_ATOMS: atom_id res chain seq x y z
N MET A 1 15.45 -1.13 -35.29
CA MET A 1 15.93 -2.21 -34.39
C MET A 1 14.75 -3.13 -34.12
N GLY A 2 14.70 -4.26 -34.81
CA GLY A 2 13.60 -5.24 -34.71
C GLY A 2 13.74 -6.10 -33.47
N GLY A 3 12.79 -5.97 -32.54
CA GLY A 3 12.62 -6.91 -31.43
C GLY A 3 12.00 -8.20 -31.94
N LYS A 4 12.66 -9.34 -31.71
CA LYS A 4 12.07 -10.67 -31.97
C LYS A 4 10.75 -10.79 -31.18
N PRO A 5 9.72 -11.49 -31.70
CA PRO A 5 8.51 -11.73 -30.94
C PRO A 5 8.87 -12.57 -29.71
N VAL A 6 8.89 -11.93 -28.53
CA VAL A 6 9.00 -12.65 -27.27
C VAL A 6 7.78 -13.56 -27.20
N SER A 7 7.99 -14.86 -26.97
CA SER A 7 6.85 -15.78 -26.86
C SER A 7 5.95 -15.29 -25.73
N ALA A 8 4.64 -15.22 -25.96
CA ALA A 8 3.68 -14.75 -24.96
C ALA A 8 3.83 -15.52 -23.62
N VAL A 9 4.22 -16.79 -23.71
CA VAL A 9 4.52 -17.67 -22.58
C VAL A 9 5.76 -17.20 -21.80
N GLY A 10 6.82 -16.75 -22.47
CA GLY A 10 8.02 -16.22 -21.81
C GLY A 10 7.77 -14.95 -21.02
N THR A 11 7.02 -13.99 -21.59
CA THR A 11 6.61 -12.77 -20.88
C THR A 11 5.67 -13.07 -19.71
N TRP A 12 4.78 -14.04 -19.87
CA TRP A 12 3.90 -14.49 -18.79
C TRP A 12 4.69 -15.14 -17.65
N LEU A 13 5.59 -16.07 -17.95
CA LEU A 13 6.45 -16.74 -16.96
C LEU A 13 7.32 -15.76 -16.19
N THR A 14 7.90 -14.78 -16.87
CA THR A 14 8.71 -13.73 -16.22
C THR A 14 7.86 -12.86 -15.29
N GLY A 15 6.65 -12.48 -15.71
CA GLY A 15 5.71 -11.76 -14.85
C GLY A 15 5.34 -12.55 -13.59
N VAL A 16 5.01 -13.83 -13.74
CA VAL A 16 4.71 -14.72 -12.60
C VAL A 16 5.92 -14.85 -11.67
N GLY A 17 7.11 -15.06 -12.23
CA GLY A 17 8.35 -15.15 -11.46
C GLY A 17 8.64 -13.90 -10.64
N LEU A 18 8.45 -12.71 -11.23
CA LEU A 18 8.63 -11.43 -10.54
C LEU A 18 7.62 -11.24 -9.40
N VAL A 19 6.36 -11.61 -9.61
CA VAL A 19 5.33 -11.50 -8.57
C VAL A 19 5.63 -12.45 -7.41
N LEU A 20 6.02 -13.70 -7.69
CA LEU A 20 6.39 -14.66 -6.65
C LEU A 20 7.58 -14.17 -5.82
N PHE A 21 8.63 -13.70 -6.50
CA PHE A 21 9.79 -13.13 -5.82
C PHE A 21 9.40 -11.92 -4.95
N SER A 22 8.57 -11.02 -5.48
CA SER A 22 8.08 -9.85 -4.74
C SER A 22 7.34 -10.23 -3.47
N VAL A 23 6.47 -11.25 -3.52
CA VAL A 23 5.71 -11.73 -2.35
C VAL A 23 6.64 -12.32 -1.28
N VAL A 24 7.68 -13.04 -1.69
CA VAL A 24 8.70 -13.59 -0.75
C VAL A 24 9.47 -12.48 -0.06
N VAL A 25 9.91 -11.46 -0.79
CA VAL A 25 10.61 -10.31 -0.19
C VAL A 25 9.67 -9.51 0.72
N ALA A 26 8.41 -9.31 0.32
CA ALA A 26 7.42 -8.58 1.10
C ALA A 26 7.07 -9.29 2.42
N SER A 27 6.95 -10.62 2.42
CA SER A 27 6.71 -11.38 3.66
C SER A 27 7.89 -11.30 4.61
N GLY A 28 9.13 -11.38 4.10
CA GLY A 28 10.34 -11.15 4.87
C GLY A 28 10.35 -9.76 5.52
N MET A 29 10.07 -8.70 4.76
CA MET A 29 10.01 -7.33 5.26
C MET A 29 9.01 -7.19 6.42
N GLY A 30 7.80 -7.75 6.30
CA GLY A 30 6.78 -7.67 7.35
C GLY A 30 7.23 -8.36 8.65
N ILE A 31 7.93 -9.50 8.56
CA ILE A 31 8.49 -10.19 9.73
C ILE A 31 9.62 -9.37 10.36
N TYR A 32 10.52 -8.81 9.56
CA TYR A 32 11.60 -7.95 10.07
C TYR A 32 11.05 -6.73 10.82
N GLN A 33 10.01 -6.09 10.29
CA GLN A 33 9.36 -4.96 10.95
C GLN A 33 8.72 -5.39 12.28
N GLU A 34 8.04 -6.54 12.35
CA GLU A 34 7.50 -7.07 13.61
C GLU A 34 8.61 -7.32 14.66
N VAL A 35 9.72 -7.94 14.27
CA VAL A 35 10.86 -8.21 15.17
C VAL A 35 11.50 -6.91 15.66
N LEU A 36 11.64 -5.93 14.76
CA LEU A 36 12.22 -4.62 15.08
C LEU A 36 11.37 -3.90 16.14
N PHE A 37 10.05 -3.81 15.94
CA PHE A 37 9.16 -3.15 16.90
C PHE A 37 9.02 -3.89 18.23
N LYS A 38 9.14 -5.23 18.24
CA LYS A 38 9.20 -5.99 19.50
C LYS A 38 10.48 -5.72 20.29
N THR A 39 11.60 -5.53 19.62
CA THR A 39 12.92 -5.33 20.26
C THR A 39 13.11 -3.90 20.75
N PHE A 40 12.74 -2.89 19.93
CA PHE A 40 13.01 -1.47 20.22
C PHE A 40 11.78 -0.68 20.72
N GLY A 41 10.60 -1.30 20.73
CA GLY A 41 9.37 -0.69 21.24
C GLY A 41 8.79 0.40 20.32
N GLN A 42 7.71 1.04 20.78
CA GLN A 42 6.97 2.06 20.00
C GLN A 42 7.78 3.34 19.76
N GLN A 43 8.86 3.56 20.51
CA GLN A 43 9.75 4.70 20.32
C GLN A 43 10.51 4.63 18.98
N ALA A 44 10.64 3.44 18.40
CA ALA A 44 11.31 3.24 17.11
C ALA A 44 10.41 3.49 15.89
N ILE A 45 9.15 3.94 16.06
CA ILE A 45 8.23 4.21 14.94
C ILE A 45 8.77 5.35 14.07
N ASP A 46 9.17 6.46 14.69
CA ASP A 46 9.68 7.63 13.96
C ASP A 46 10.99 7.31 13.22
N GLU A 47 11.89 6.57 13.87
CA GLU A 47 13.12 6.08 13.25
C GLU A 47 12.84 5.12 12.09
N GLY A 48 11.90 4.19 12.27
CA GLY A 48 11.49 3.23 11.23
C GLY A 48 10.90 3.92 9.99
N ILE A 49 10.08 4.95 10.19
CA ILE A 49 9.56 5.79 9.11
C ILE A 49 10.72 6.54 8.44
N PHE A 50 11.62 7.16 9.21
CA PHE A 50 12.78 7.86 8.68
C PHE A 50 13.65 6.96 7.79
N TYR A 51 14.08 5.80 8.29
CA TYR A 51 14.94 4.88 7.53
C TYR A 51 14.24 4.31 6.30
N SER A 52 12.93 4.03 6.37
CA SER A 52 12.17 3.51 5.23
C SER A 52 12.10 4.49 4.05
N HIS A 53 12.20 5.81 4.32
CA HIS A 53 12.19 6.84 3.29
C HIS A 53 13.60 7.31 2.92
N ALA A 54 14.54 7.35 3.88
CA ALA A 54 15.90 7.82 3.66
C ALA A 54 16.75 6.80 2.88
N LEU A 55 16.61 5.51 3.15
CA LEU A 55 17.45 4.46 2.57
C LEU A 55 17.23 4.25 1.05
N PRO A 56 16.00 4.43 0.51
CA PRO A 56 15.79 4.46 -0.95
C PRO A 56 16.33 5.70 -1.67
N LEU A 57 16.56 6.84 -0.99
CA LEU A 57 16.99 8.10 -1.64
C LEU A 57 18.27 7.98 -2.46
N PRO A 58 19.36 7.36 -1.96
CA PRO A 58 20.55 7.11 -2.78
C PRO A 58 20.26 6.24 -4.00
N GLY A 59 19.32 5.28 -3.89
CA GLY A 59 18.90 4.43 -5.00
C GLY A 59 18.19 5.21 -6.11
N PHE A 60 17.41 6.23 -5.76
CA PHE A 60 16.74 7.10 -6.73
C PHE A 60 17.72 7.89 -7.62
N LEU A 61 18.97 8.07 -7.21
CA LEU A 61 19.99 8.72 -8.05
C LEU A 61 20.23 7.94 -9.36
N PHE A 62 20.11 6.61 -9.35
CA PHE A 62 20.20 5.80 -10.56
C PHE A 62 19.05 6.06 -11.54
N LEU A 63 17.88 6.50 -11.04
CA LEU A 63 16.68 6.81 -11.82
C LEU A 63 16.53 8.32 -12.10
N ALA A 64 17.55 9.12 -11.80
CA ALA A 64 17.46 10.58 -11.93
C ALA A 64 17.15 11.06 -13.36
N ASN A 65 17.53 10.29 -14.38
CA ASN A 65 17.21 10.60 -15.78
C ASN A 65 15.71 10.51 -16.06
N ASP A 66 15.08 9.42 -15.62
CA ASP A 66 13.64 9.21 -15.77
C ASP A 66 12.85 10.22 -14.95
N LEU A 67 13.33 10.56 -13.75
CA LEU A 67 12.70 11.58 -12.91
C LEU A 67 12.72 12.96 -13.57
N ARG A 68 13.85 13.36 -14.18
CA ARG A 68 13.95 14.61 -14.94
C ARG A 68 13.03 14.64 -16.15
N HIS A 69 12.84 13.50 -16.82
CA HIS A 69 11.91 13.40 -17.93
C HIS A 69 10.46 13.62 -17.47
N HIS A 70 10.02 12.95 -16.41
CA HIS A 70 8.68 13.11 -15.87
C HIS A 70 8.44 14.49 -15.26
N MET A 71 9.47 15.11 -14.68
CA MET A 71 9.39 16.48 -14.15
C MET A 71 9.06 17.49 -15.27
N LYS A 72 9.64 17.34 -16.47
CA LYS A 72 9.31 18.18 -17.63
C LYS A 72 7.86 17.96 -18.10
N ILE A 73 7.40 16.71 -18.12
CA ILE A 73 6.01 16.37 -18.48
C ILE A 73 5.03 17.02 -17.49
N TYR A 74 5.32 16.93 -16.19
CA TYR A 74 4.46 17.48 -15.13
C TYR A 74 4.37 19.00 -15.20
N SER A 75 5.50 19.67 -15.45
CA SER A 75 5.54 21.13 -15.61
C SER A 75 4.91 21.63 -16.91
N SER A 76 4.64 20.73 -17.87
CA SER A 76 3.94 21.07 -19.13
C SER A 76 2.43 20.84 -19.04
N SER A 77 1.91 20.38 -17.90
CA SER A 77 0.48 20.10 -17.72
C SER A 77 -0.35 21.37 -17.53
N ASP A 78 -1.65 21.28 -17.81
CA ASP A 78 -2.57 22.41 -17.75
C ASP A 78 -2.52 23.11 -16.38
N PRO A 79 -2.31 24.43 -16.35
CA PRO A 79 -2.12 25.15 -15.11
C PRO A 79 -3.48 25.53 -14.52
N VAL A 80 -3.69 25.24 -13.23
CA VAL A 80 -4.93 25.61 -12.53
C VAL A 80 -4.66 26.82 -11.65
N LYS A 81 -5.55 27.82 -11.78
CA LYS A 81 -5.57 28.98 -10.90
C LYS A 81 -6.16 28.56 -9.57
N ILE A 82 -5.31 28.41 -8.58
CA ILE A 82 -5.74 28.17 -7.20
C ILE A 82 -5.76 29.53 -6.52
N ASN A 83 -6.95 30.03 -6.18
CA ASN A 83 -7.06 31.20 -5.31
C ASN A 83 -6.94 30.70 -3.86
N LEU A 84 -5.72 30.37 -3.45
CA LEU A 84 -5.38 30.12 -2.05
C LEU A 84 -4.79 31.41 -1.49
N GLU A 85 -5.26 31.85 -0.33
CA GLU A 85 -4.95 33.14 0.33
C GLU A 85 -3.45 33.42 0.56
N PHE A 86 -2.56 32.45 0.28
CA PHE A 86 -1.11 32.55 0.47
C PHE A 86 -0.27 32.34 -0.81
N VAL A 87 -0.88 31.99 -1.96
CA VAL A 87 -0.15 31.72 -3.21
C VAL A 87 -0.99 32.15 -4.43
N ASP A 88 -0.71 33.33 -4.98
CA ASP A 88 -1.31 33.85 -6.23
C ASP A 88 -0.58 33.34 -7.50
N ASP A 89 -0.24 32.06 -7.54
CA ASP A 89 0.59 31.50 -8.61
C ASP A 89 -0.07 30.33 -9.34
N THR A 90 0.21 30.22 -10.64
CA THR A 90 -0.46 29.24 -11.50
C THR A 90 0.30 27.91 -11.46
N ILE A 91 -0.17 26.96 -10.64
CA ILE A 91 0.51 25.68 -10.43
C ILE A 91 -0.05 24.62 -11.38
N PRO A 92 0.79 23.81 -12.07
CA PRO A 92 0.30 22.71 -12.91
C PRO A 92 -0.42 21.64 -12.08
N VAL A 93 -1.56 21.15 -12.58
CA VAL A 93 -2.44 20.21 -11.85
C VAL A 93 -1.72 18.94 -11.42
N MET A 94 -0.80 18.42 -12.24
CA MET A 94 -0.08 17.18 -11.94
C MET A 94 0.78 17.31 -10.67
N TRP A 95 1.33 18.50 -10.38
CA TRP A 95 2.08 18.75 -9.15
C TRP A 95 1.17 18.74 -7.92
N LEU A 96 -0.05 19.28 -8.04
CA LEU A 96 -1.03 19.23 -6.95
C LEU A 96 -1.49 17.80 -6.66
N LEU A 97 -1.77 17.01 -7.70
CA LEU A 97 -2.14 15.60 -7.55
C LEU A 97 -1.01 14.77 -6.95
N LEU A 98 0.25 15.05 -7.32
CA LEU A 98 1.41 14.41 -6.72
C LEU A 98 1.52 14.75 -5.24
N MET A 99 1.36 16.03 -4.86
CA MET A 99 1.37 16.44 -3.45
C MET A 99 0.24 15.77 -2.66
N ALA A 100 -0.97 15.72 -3.21
CA ALA A 100 -2.10 15.02 -2.58
C ALA A 100 -1.82 13.51 -2.41
N ASN A 101 -1.19 12.88 -3.41
CA ASN A 101 -0.78 11.47 -3.32
C ASN A 101 0.26 11.25 -2.21
N VAL A 102 1.27 12.10 -2.13
CA VAL A 102 2.32 12.01 -1.09
C VAL A 102 1.75 12.18 0.31
N VAL A 103 0.88 13.17 0.53
CA VAL A 103 0.23 13.39 1.84
C VAL A 103 -0.62 12.18 2.24
N THR A 104 -1.41 11.66 1.31
CA THR A 104 -2.26 10.48 1.57
C THR A 104 -1.42 9.23 1.84
N MET A 105 -0.34 9.03 1.07
CA MET A 105 0.59 7.92 1.26
C MET A 105 1.32 8.00 2.59
N TYR A 106 1.77 9.19 3.00
CA TYR A 106 2.40 9.38 4.28
C TYR A 106 1.47 8.99 5.44
N GLY A 107 0.23 9.51 5.45
CA GLY A 107 -0.75 9.15 6.48
C GLY A 107 -1.10 7.65 6.48
N CYS A 108 -1.19 7.05 5.30
CA CYS A 108 -1.37 5.61 5.12
C CYS A 108 -0.22 4.81 5.72
N THR A 109 1.02 5.15 5.37
CA THR A 109 2.22 4.46 5.85
C THR A 109 2.37 4.61 7.36
N SER A 110 2.18 5.81 7.89
CA SER A 110 2.19 6.04 9.34
C SER A 110 1.18 5.15 10.07
N SER A 111 -0.05 5.05 9.56
CA SER A 111 -1.08 4.18 10.15
C SER A 111 -0.67 2.69 10.13
N VAL A 112 -0.02 2.24 9.05
CA VAL A 112 0.49 0.85 8.94
C VAL A 112 1.61 0.60 9.95
N PHE A 113 2.54 1.54 10.11
CA PHE A 113 3.62 1.43 11.09
C PHE A 113 3.08 1.34 12.53
N SER A 114 2.08 2.15 12.89
CA SER A 114 1.39 2.04 14.18
C SER A 114 0.70 0.69 14.35
N LEU A 115 0.10 0.14 13.29
CA LEU A 115 -0.53 -1.18 13.33
C LEU A 115 0.50 -2.31 13.53
N ILE A 116 1.64 -2.24 12.85
CA ILE A 116 2.73 -3.21 13.02
C ILE A 116 3.25 -3.18 14.47
N ALA A 117 3.40 -1.99 15.05
CA ALA A 117 3.86 -1.88 16.44
C ALA A 117 2.89 -2.49 17.46
N ALA A 118 1.60 -2.58 17.14
CA ALA A 118 0.56 -3.10 18.05
C ALA A 118 0.13 -4.55 17.75
N SER A 119 0.53 -5.13 16.62
CA SER A 119 0.01 -6.41 16.11
C SER A 119 1.11 -7.30 15.52
N SER A 120 0.78 -8.54 15.15
CA SER A 120 1.72 -9.38 14.40
C SER A 120 1.65 -9.09 12.89
N SER A 121 2.72 -9.44 12.17
CA SER A 121 2.87 -9.30 10.72
C SER A 121 1.70 -9.94 9.94
N LEU A 122 1.16 -11.05 10.44
CA LEU A 122 -0.01 -11.71 9.86
C LEU A 122 -1.27 -10.82 9.91
N THR A 123 -1.54 -10.16 11.04
CA THR A 123 -2.68 -9.24 11.18
C THR A 123 -2.50 -8.01 10.30
N VAL A 124 -1.28 -7.46 10.25
CA VAL A 124 -0.97 -6.32 9.38
C VAL A 124 -1.24 -6.69 7.92
N THR A 125 -0.76 -7.86 7.49
CA THR A 125 -1.00 -8.36 6.13
C THR A 125 -2.49 -8.49 5.85
N LEU A 126 -3.26 -9.07 6.78
CA LEU A 126 -4.71 -9.23 6.66
C LEU A 126 -5.44 -7.88 6.58
N VAL A 127 -5.07 -6.89 7.39
CA VAL A 127 -5.70 -5.56 7.37
C VAL A 127 -5.36 -4.81 6.08
N VAL A 128 -4.12 -4.92 5.57
CA VAL A 128 -3.72 -4.29 4.32
C VAL A 128 -4.41 -4.94 3.12
N THR A 129 -4.58 -6.27 3.11
CA THR A 129 -5.34 -6.94 2.04
C THR A 129 -6.82 -6.59 2.10
N LEU A 130 -7.41 -6.50 3.30
CA LEU A 130 -8.79 -6.06 3.49
C LEU A 130 -8.98 -4.62 2.98
N ARG A 131 -8.07 -3.70 3.27
CA ARG A 131 -8.13 -2.33 2.75
C ARG A 131 -8.12 -2.30 1.22
N LYS A 132 -7.21 -3.04 0.59
CA LYS A 132 -7.13 -3.14 -0.87
C LYS A 132 -8.43 -3.70 -1.45
N PHE A 133 -9.00 -4.69 -0.78
CA PHE A 133 -10.26 -5.30 -1.17
C PHE A 133 -11.45 -4.34 -1.05
N VAL A 134 -11.57 -3.61 0.06
CA VAL A 134 -12.60 -2.57 0.24
C VAL A 134 -12.48 -1.49 -0.82
N SER A 135 -11.26 -1.05 -1.13
CA SER A 135 -11.01 -0.09 -2.21
C SER A 135 -11.46 -0.63 -3.58
N LEU A 136 -11.30 -1.93 -3.83
CA LEU A 136 -11.79 -2.58 -5.04
C LEU A 136 -13.32 -2.57 -5.09
N LEU A 137 -13.99 -2.94 -3.99
CA LEU A 137 -15.46 -2.92 -3.92
C LEU A 137 -16.02 -1.51 -4.15
N LEU A 138 -15.43 -0.50 -3.51
CA LEU A 138 -15.81 0.90 -3.72
C LEU A 138 -15.60 1.33 -5.17
N SER A 139 -14.50 0.91 -5.80
CA SER A 139 -14.25 1.18 -7.22
C SER A 139 -15.35 0.57 -8.10
N VAL A 140 -15.69 -0.71 -7.91
CA VAL A 140 -16.77 -1.35 -8.69
C VAL A 140 -18.12 -0.67 -8.46
N PHE A 141 -18.42 -0.29 -7.21
CA PHE A 141 -19.65 0.43 -6.87
C PHE A 141 -19.72 1.81 -7.51
N LEU A 142 -18.64 2.59 -7.48
CA LEU A 142 -18.62 3.95 -8.02
C LEU A 142 -18.66 3.97 -9.56
N PHE A 143 -17.94 3.05 -10.22
CA PHE A 143 -17.90 2.95 -11.67
C PHE A 143 -19.02 2.08 -12.27
N GLN A 144 -19.93 1.56 -11.45
CA GLN A 144 -21.07 0.71 -11.86
C GLN A 144 -20.63 -0.49 -12.73
N ASN A 145 -19.48 -1.09 -12.42
CA ASN A 145 -18.96 -2.22 -13.19
C ASN A 145 -19.74 -3.51 -12.86
N THR A 146 -19.85 -4.43 -13.84
CA THR A 146 -20.63 -5.66 -13.67
C THR A 146 -19.99 -6.58 -12.63
N PHE A 147 -20.70 -6.80 -11.52
CA PHE A 147 -20.24 -7.65 -10.44
C PHE A 147 -20.67 -9.10 -10.68
N THR A 148 -19.78 -9.91 -11.24
CA THR A 148 -20.05 -11.33 -11.55
C THR A 148 -20.16 -12.20 -10.29
N PHE A 149 -20.73 -13.41 -10.44
CA PHE A 149 -20.89 -14.38 -9.36
C PHE A 149 -19.58 -14.71 -8.62
N PHE A 150 -18.45 -14.83 -9.33
CA PHE A 150 -17.15 -15.10 -8.71
C PHE A 150 -16.69 -14.00 -7.75
N HIS A 151 -17.05 -12.73 -8.01
CA HIS A 151 -16.74 -11.65 -7.09
C HIS A 151 -17.55 -11.73 -5.80
N TRP A 152 -18.81 -12.20 -5.86
CA TRP A 152 -19.63 -12.44 -4.66
C TRP A 152 -19.02 -13.51 -3.77
N VAL A 153 -18.59 -14.63 -4.37
CA VAL A 153 -17.90 -15.71 -3.65
C VAL A 153 -16.61 -15.19 -3.02
N GLY A 154 -15.79 -14.45 -3.77
CA GLY A 154 -14.56 -13.85 -3.24
C GLY A 154 -14.81 -12.89 -2.08
N THR A 155 -15.89 -12.10 -2.16
CA THR A 155 -16.29 -11.18 -1.10
C THR A 155 -16.64 -11.92 0.19
N ILE A 156 -17.49 -12.94 0.09
CA ILE A 156 -17.87 -13.77 1.24
C ILE A 156 -16.64 -14.43 1.86
N LEU A 157 -15.71 -14.92 1.03
CA LEU A 157 -14.49 -15.58 1.50
C LEU A 157 -13.53 -14.61 2.23
N VAL A 158 -13.32 -13.41 1.70
CA VAL A 158 -12.44 -12.40 2.34
C VAL A 158 -13.02 -11.91 3.66
N PHE A 159 -14.31 -11.56 3.70
CA PHE A 159 -14.96 -11.12 4.93
C PHE A 159 -15.12 -12.25 5.94
N GLY A 160 -15.53 -13.45 5.49
CA GLY A 160 -15.66 -14.63 6.34
C GLY A 160 -14.33 -15.05 6.96
N GLY A 161 -13.25 -15.09 6.17
CA GLY A 161 -11.90 -15.38 6.67
C GLY A 161 -11.40 -14.32 7.66
N THR A 162 -11.75 -13.06 7.44
CA THR A 162 -11.42 -11.97 8.37
C THR A 162 -12.13 -12.14 9.72
N VAL A 163 -13.45 -12.37 9.71
CA VAL A 163 -14.23 -12.59 10.94
C VAL A 163 -13.70 -13.81 11.70
N MET A 164 -13.46 -14.93 11.00
CA MET A 164 -12.90 -16.13 11.61
C MET A 164 -11.53 -15.85 12.28
N TYR A 165 -10.67 -15.08 11.63
CA TYR A 165 -9.36 -14.71 12.17
C TYR A 165 -9.48 -13.81 13.42
N THR A 166 -10.37 -12.82 13.40
CA THR A 166 -10.55 -11.90 14.55
C THR A 166 -11.14 -12.62 15.76
N GLU A 167 -12.11 -13.52 15.56
CA GLU A 167 -12.72 -14.31 16.63
C GLU A 167 -11.71 -15.24 17.32
N MET A 168 -10.80 -15.86 16.55
CA MET A 168 -9.75 -16.70 17.13
C MET A 168 -8.75 -15.90 17.97
N ARG A 169 -8.53 -14.62 17.64
CA ARG A 169 -7.56 -13.78 18.34
C ARG A 169 -8.14 -13.06 19.56
N LEU A 170 -9.46 -12.98 19.71
CA LEU A 170 -10.13 -12.53 20.94
C LEU A 170 -10.20 -13.71 21.93
N PRO A 171 -9.26 -13.86 22.90
CA PRO A 171 -9.30 -14.98 23.81
C PRO A 171 -10.31 -14.65 24.91
N LYS A 172 -11.51 -15.25 24.87
CA LYS A 172 -12.37 -15.54 26.04
C LYS A 172 -12.51 -14.47 27.16
N ALA A 173 -12.32 -13.18 26.88
CA ALA A 173 -12.41 -12.13 27.92
C ALA A 173 -13.84 -11.92 28.44
N LYS A 174 -14.84 -12.57 27.84
CA LYS A 174 -16.24 -12.53 28.30
C LYS A 174 -16.84 -13.87 28.74
N ILE A 175 -16.07 -14.97 28.71
CA ILE A 175 -16.63 -16.27 29.13
C ILE A 175 -16.42 -16.52 30.64
N LYS A 176 -15.40 -15.89 31.27
CA LYS A 176 -15.17 -16.04 32.73
C LYS A 176 -16.00 -15.11 33.63
N GLU A 177 -16.61 -14.05 33.11
CA GLU A 177 -17.44 -13.12 33.90
C GLU A 177 -18.94 -13.50 33.92
N LYS A 178 -19.33 -14.54 33.16
CA LYS A 178 -20.70 -15.09 33.18
C LYS A 178 -20.86 -16.37 34.02
N GLU A 179 -19.78 -16.84 34.63
CA GLU A 179 -19.74 -18.06 35.47
C GLU A 179 -19.16 -17.82 36.88
N ALA A 180 -19.04 -16.55 37.31
CA ALA A 180 -18.63 -16.17 38.67
C ALA A 180 -19.72 -15.37 39.38
#